data_AF-A0A7Y3M3W9-F1
#
_entry.id   AF-A0A7Y3M3W9-F1
#
_cell.length_a   1.000
_cell.length_b   1.000
_cell.length_c   1.000
_cell.angle_alpha   90.00
_cell.angle_beta   90.00
_cell.angle_gamma   90.00
#
_symmetry.space_group_name_H-M   'P 1'
#
loop_
_entity.id
_entity.type
_entity.pdbx_description
1 polymer ?
#
loop_
_entity_poly.entity_id
_entity_poly.type
_entity_poly.pdbx_seq_one_letter_code
_entity_poly.pdbx_strand_id
1 'polypeptide(L)'
;MKRLVVLICVLATFSLSAQQGPRHKQGKAGMGMMKNLSPDEAATLKTKKMTLDLDLSEAQQDKIYKIQLKNAQERQTRMEEIKKLREEGEMKKPSKEERYTRMNEGLDKQIAHKKEMKAILDQDQFEKWERGRKRHSQKRKGMKNQRSKRSRR
;
A
#
# COMPACT_ATOMS: atom_id res chain seq x y z
N MET A 1 8.17 -57.61 -7.69
CA MET A 1 9.32 -57.81 -6.79
C MET A 1 10.60 -57.65 -7.61
N LYS A 2 11.14 -56.44 -7.87
CA LYS A 2 12.06 -55.68 -6.99
C LYS A 2 11.90 -54.15 -7.24
N ARG A 3 10.65 -53.69 -7.45
CA ARG A 3 10.32 -52.28 -7.16
C ARG A 3 10.45 -52.14 -5.65
N LEU A 4 11.29 -51.21 -5.18
CA LEU A 4 11.29 -50.56 -3.85
C LEU A 4 12.68 -50.27 -3.27
N VAL A 5 13.79 -50.76 -3.83
CA VAL A 5 15.12 -50.52 -3.21
C VAL A 5 15.84 -49.30 -3.78
N VAL A 6 15.67 -49.00 -5.08
CA VAL A 6 16.33 -47.83 -5.71
C VAL A 6 15.61 -46.52 -5.39
N LEU A 7 14.35 -46.57 -4.93
CA LEU A 7 13.56 -45.39 -4.57
C LEU A 7 13.78 -44.89 -3.12
N ILE A 8 14.55 -45.61 -2.30
CA ILE A 8 14.79 -45.26 -0.89
C ILE A 8 16.14 -44.53 -0.69
N CYS A 9 17.11 -44.69 -1.60
CA CYS A 9 18.41 -44.02 -1.49
C CYS A 9 18.42 -42.55 -1.96
N VAL A 10 17.32 -42.02 -2.48
CA VAL A 10 17.19 -40.59 -2.86
C VAL A 10 16.39 -39.79 -1.80
N LEU A 11 15.75 -40.46 -0.84
CA LEU A 11 14.87 -39.83 0.15
C LEU A 11 15.55 -39.50 1.49
N ALA A 12 16.87 -39.64 1.60
CA ALA A 12 17.59 -39.51 2.87
C ALA A 12 18.58 -38.32 2.98
N THR A 13 18.68 -37.42 1.98
CA THR A 13 19.66 -36.31 2.01
C THR A 13 19.06 -34.91 2.09
N PHE A 14 17.73 -34.76 2.11
CA PHE A 14 17.07 -33.46 2.24
C PHE A 14 16.25 -33.32 3.52
N SER A 15 16.90 -33.50 4.68
CA SER A 15 16.39 -32.92 5.93
C SER A 15 17.52 -32.83 6.93
N LEU A 16 18.11 -31.64 7.06
CA LEU A 16 18.43 -30.98 8.34
C LEU A 16 19.13 -29.63 8.07
N SER A 17 18.40 -28.71 7.43
CA SER A 17 18.63 -27.27 7.64
C SER A 17 17.62 -26.76 8.66
N ALA A 18 17.60 -27.41 9.83
CA ALA A 18 16.90 -26.93 11.01
C ALA A 18 17.81 -25.98 11.80
N GLN A 19 18.24 -24.89 11.16
CA GLN A 19 18.80 -23.75 11.88
C GLN A 19 17.68 -22.69 11.95
N GLN A 20 16.98 -22.68 13.09
CA GLN A 20 16.04 -21.65 13.48
C GLN A 20 16.78 -20.31 13.59
N GLY A 21 16.96 -19.63 12.47
CA GLY A 21 17.35 -18.21 12.40
C GLY A 21 16.11 -17.31 12.51
N PRO A 22 16.25 -16.08 13.03
CA PRO A 22 15.11 -15.22 13.32
C PRO A 22 14.31 -14.93 12.04
N ARG A 23 13.00 -15.18 12.09
CA ARG A 23 12.00 -14.75 11.10
C ARG A 23 12.26 -13.30 10.69
N HIS A 24 12.96 -13.08 9.58
CA HIS A 24 13.17 -11.74 9.05
C HIS A 24 13.24 -11.76 7.52
N LYS A 25 12.38 -10.95 6.90
CA LYS A 25 12.45 -10.43 5.51
C LYS A 25 11.71 -11.16 4.38
N GLN A 26 10.76 -12.06 4.62
CA GLN A 26 9.84 -12.51 3.54
C GLN A 26 8.68 -11.51 3.26
N GLY A 27 8.97 -10.21 3.30
CA GLY A 27 8.01 -9.14 3.03
C GLY A 27 8.57 -7.99 2.20
N LYS A 28 9.82 -8.11 1.71
CA LYS A 28 10.49 -7.05 0.94
C LYS A 28 10.48 -7.27 -0.58
N ALA A 29 10.39 -8.52 -1.06
CA ALA A 29 10.52 -8.81 -2.49
C ALA A 29 9.39 -8.18 -3.33
N GLY A 30 8.11 -8.33 -2.94
CA GLY A 30 6.99 -7.66 -3.61
C GLY A 30 6.90 -6.14 -3.37
N MET A 31 7.62 -5.64 -2.36
CA MET A 31 7.66 -4.20 -2.01
C MET A 31 8.71 -3.43 -2.82
N GLY A 32 9.65 -4.13 -3.46
CA GLY A 32 10.74 -3.53 -4.24
C GLY A 32 10.27 -2.94 -5.58
N MET A 33 9.46 -3.69 -6.33
CA MET A 33 8.89 -3.23 -7.62
C MET A 33 7.99 -2.00 -7.44
N MET A 34 7.25 -1.91 -6.34
CA MET A 34 6.36 -0.78 -6.02
C MET A 34 7.09 0.50 -5.57
N LYS A 35 8.39 0.42 -5.25
CA LYS A 35 9.14 1.56 -4.71
C LYS A 35 9.61 2.55 -5.77
N ASN A 36 9.68 2.13 -7.04
CA ASN A 36 10.29 2.90 -8.13
C ASN A 36 9.33 3.09 -9.33
N LEU A 37 8.02 3.05 -9.10
CA LEU A 37 7.07 3.33 -10.17
C LEU A 37 7.04 4.84 -10.45
N SER A 38 7.03 5.20 -11.74
CA SER A 38 6.69 6.54 -12.19
C SER A 38 5.25 6.90 -11.77
N PRO A 39 4.89 8.20 -11.71
CA PRO A 39 3.51 8.60 -11.42
C PRO A 39 2.49 7.98 -12.36
N ASP A 40 2.85 7.84 -13.64
CA ASP A 40 2.02 7.24 -14.67
C ASP A 40 1.76 5.75 -14.40
N GLU A 41 2.82 4.96 -14.19
CA GLU A 41 2.69 3.52 -13.90
C GLU A 41 1.90 3.29 -12.61
N ALA A 42 2.13 4.14 -11.59
CA ALA A 42 1.40 4.09 -10.34
C ALA A 42 -0.09 4.42 -10.54
N ALA A 43 -0.41 5.39 -11.38
CA ALA A 43 -1.79 5.74 -11.73
C ALA A 43 -2.46 4.60 -12.48
N THR A 44 -1.80 4.07 -13.52
CA THR A 44 -2.27 2.95 -14.34
C THR A 44 -2.57 1.72 -13.49
N LEU A 45 -1.64 1.27 -12.64
CA LEU A 45 -1.86 0.11 -11.78
C LEU A 45 -3.01 0.34 -10.80
N LYS A 46 -3.15 1.56 -10.28
CA LYS A 46 -4.20 1.87 -9.32
C LYS A 46 -5.58 1.93 -9.97
N THR A 47 -5.67 2.52 -11.16
CA THR A 47 -6.90 2.50 -11.97
C THR A 47 -7.29 1.06 -12.30
N LYS A 48 -6.38 0.24 -12.84
CA LYS A 48 -6.67 -1.16 -13.17
C LYS A 48 -7.12 -2.00 -11.97
N LYS A 49 -6.54 -1.77 -10.79
CA LYS A 49 -7.01 -2.41 -9.55
C LYS A 49 -8.40 -1.95 -9.15
N MET A 50 -8.69 -0.66 -9.28
CA MET A 50 -10.04 -0.16 -9.04
C MET A 50 -11.04 -0.70 -10.06
N THR A 51 -10.64 -0.88 -11.32
CA THR A 51 -11.46 -1.55 -12.35
C THR A 51 -11.77 -2.98 -11.94
N LEU A 52 -10.77 -3.74 -11.52
CA LEU A 52 -10.97 -5.12 -11.05
C LEU A 52 -11.88 -5.20 -9.82
N ASP A 53 -11.77 -4.22 -8.92
CA ASP A 53 -12.55 -4.21 -7.68
C ASP A 53 -13.97 -3.67 -7.86
N LEU A 54 -14.22 -2.79 -8.83
CA LEU A 54 -15.47 -2.02 -8.95
C LEU A 54 -16.15 -2.16 -10.31
N ASP A 55 -15.58 -2.91 -11.25
CA ASP A 55 -16.11 -3.11 -12.60
C ASP A 55 -16.31 -1.77 -13.35
N LEU A 56 -15.27 -0.93 -13.36
CA LEU A 56 -15.31 0.42 -13.93
C LEU A 56 -15.45 0.41 -15.46
N SER A 57 -16.32 1.26 -16.00
CA SER A 57 -16.39 1.52 -17.44
C SER A 57 -15.16 2.28 -17.93
N GLU A 58 -14.87 2.24 -19.23
CA GLU A 58 -13.71 2.94 -19.83
C GLU A 58 -13.72 4.44 -19.51
N ALA A 59 -14.89 5.10 -19.62
CA ALA A 59 -15.05 6.50 -19.27
C ALA A 59 -14.77 6.80 -17.78
N GLN A 60 -15.09 5.86 -16.88
CA GLN A 60 -14.76 5.99 -15.46
C GLN A 60 -13.26 5.78 -15.22
N GLN A 61 -12.65 4.82 -15.92
CA GLN A 61 -11.22 4.53 -15.84
C GLN A 61 -10.38 5.75 -16.23
N ASP A 62 -10.73 6.45 -17.31
CA ASP A 62 -10.03 7.65 -17.75
C ASP A 62 -10.08 8.77 -16.71
N LYS A 63 -11.26 9.02 -16.13
CA LYS A 63 -11.44 10.04 -15.08
C LYS A 63 -10.66 9.67 -13.82
N ILE A 64 -10.72 8.40 -13.41
CA ILE A 64 -9.99 7.89 -12.24
C ILE A 64 -8.48 7.94 -12.47
N TYR A 65 -8.01 7.58 -13.66
CA TYR A 65 -6.60 7.67 -14.02
C TYR A 65 -6.06 9.09 -13.85
N LYS A 66 -6.77 10.11 -14.34
CA LYS A 66 -6.38 11.53 -14.13
C LYS A 66 -6.26 11.89 -12.65
N ILE A 67 -7.21 11.45 -11.82
CA ILE A 67 -7.17 11.64 -10.37
C ILE A 67 -5.97 10.91 -9.75
N GLN A 68 -5.69 9.67 -10.15
CA GLN A 68 -4.57 8.90 -9.61
C GLN A 68 -3.22 9.46 -10.05
N LEU A 69 -3.10 9.98 -11.27
CA LEU A 69 -1.90 10.62 -11.79
C LEU A 69 -1.55 11.86 -10.97
N LYS A 70 -2.52 12.77 -10.78
CA LYS A 70 -2.35 13.95 -9.92
C LYS A 70 -1.91 13.56 -8.52
N ASN A 71 -2.59 12.59 -7.91
CA ASN A 71 -2.25 12.08 -6.57
C ASN A 71 -0.85 11.43 -6.52
N ALA A 72 -0.40 10.80 -7.60
CA ALA A 72 0.90 10.17 -7.68
C ALA A 72 2.02 11.20 -7.83
N GLN A 73 1.83 12.23 -8.66
CA GLN A 73 2.76 13.36 -8.80
C GLN A 73 2.89 14.14 -7.49
N GLU A 74 1.77 14.45 -6.84
CA GLU A 74 1.75 15.07 -5.51
C GLU A 74 2.45 14.22 -4.44
N ARG A 75 2.37 12.89 -4.56
CA ARG A 75 3.09 12.00 -3.64
C ARG A 75 4.58 12.01 -3.92
N GLN A 76 4.98 11.99 -5.20
CA GLN A 76 6.38 12.00 -5.59
C GLN A 76 7.08 13.28 -5.13
N THR A 77 6.52 14.44 -5.46
CA THR A 77 7.02 15.77 -5.04
C THR A 77 7.24 15.84 -3.53
N ARG A 78 6.21 15.50 -2.73
CA ARG A 78 6.34 15.45 -1.26
C ARG A 78 7.41 14.47 -0.78
N MET A 79 7.60 13.33 -1.45
CA MET A 79 8.63 12.37 -1.06
C MET A 79 10.03 12.89 -1.37
N GLU A 80 10.21 13.58 -2.49
CA GLU A 80 11.46 14.22 -2.88
C GLU A 80 11.81 15.36 -1.92
N GLU A 81 10.84 16.21 -1.56
CA GLU A 81 11.00 17.26 -0.53
C GLU A 81 11.45 16.67 0.82
N ILE A 82 10.75 15.63 1.31
CA ILE A 82 11.11 14.97 2.57
C ILE A 82 12.50 14.31 2.48
N LYS A 83 12.86 13.77 1.30
CA LYS A 83 14.16 13.16 1.07
C LYS A 83 15.27 14.22 1.17
N LYS A 84 15.10 15.37 0.51
CA LYS A 84 16.05 16.50 0.56
C LYS A 84 16.23 17.00 1.99
N LEU A 85 15.14 17.32 2.69
CA LEU A 85 15.18 17.76 4.09
C LEU A 85 15.87 16.75 5.02
N ARG A 86 15.75 15.44 4.72
CA ARG A 86 16.45 14.40 5.49
C ARG A 86 17.94 14.37 5.16
N GLU A 87 18.33 14.52 3.90
CA GLU A 87 19.72 14.53 3.45
C GLU A 87 20.46 15.78 3.96
N GLU A 88 19.79 16.92 4.01
CA GLU A 88 20.30 18.20 4.53
C GLU A 88 20.29 18.26 6.07
N GLY A 89 19.68 17.28 6.75
CA GLY A 89 19.56 17.27 8.21
C GLY A 89 18.54 18.28 8.78
N GLU A 90 17.73 18.90 7.93
CA GLU A 90 16.76 19.94 8.29
C GLU A 90 15.39 19.40 8.73
N MET A 91 15.26 18.08 8.90
CA MET A 91 14.03 17.45 9.36
C MET A 91 13.66 17.86 10.79
N LYS A 92 12.83 18.90 10.92
CA LYS A 92 12.31 19.39 12.20
C LYS A 92 10.99 18.71 12.58
N LYS A 93 10.79 18.53 13.88
CA LYS A 93 9.50 18.09 14.43
C LYS A 93 8.51 19.24 14.28
N PRO A 94 7.33 19.02 13.64
CA PRO A 94 6.40 20.11 13.43
C PRO A 94 5.82 20.63 14.75
N SER A 95 5.54 21.94 14.82
CA SER A 95 4.88 22.60 15.95
C SER A 95 3.44 22.08 16.15
N LYS A 96 2.75 22.49 17.23
CA LYS A 96 1.36 22.06 17.45
C LYS A 96 0.44 22.64 16.38
N GLU A 97 0.64 23.90 16.06
CA GLU A 97 -0.11 24.70 15.10
C GLU A 97 0.10 24.11 13.69
N GLU A 98 1.35 23.84 13.31
CA GLU A 98 1.67 23.19 12.03
C GLU A 98 1.04 21.80 11.91
N ARG A 99 1.04 21.02 13.00
CA ARG A 99 0.36 19.71 13.01
C ARG A 99 -1.13 19.87 12.78
N TYR A 100 -1.77 20.84 13.44
CA TYR A 100 -3.20 21.09 13.30
C TYR A 100 -3.56 21.51 11.87
N THR A 101 -2.83 22.46 11.29
CA THR A 101 -3.03 22.90 9.90
C THR A 101 -2.89 21.74 8.92
N ARG A 102 -1.82 20.94 9.04
CA ARG A 102 -1.62 19.75 8.19
C ARG A 102 -2.73 18.70 8.35
N MET A 103 -3.29 18.56 9.55
CA MET A 103 -4.44 17.66 9.78
C MET A 103 -5.69 18.17 9.06
N ASN A 104 -6.00 19.46 9.16
CA ASN A 104 -7.14 20.06 8.47
C ASN A 104 -7.00 19.96 6.95
N GLU A 105 -5.88 20.40 6.39
CA GLU A 105 -5.62 20.27 4.94
C GLU A 105 -5.70 18.82 4.46
N GLY A 106 -5.22 17.88 5.29
CA GLY A 106 -5.31 16.45 5.00
C GLY A 106 -6.74 15.92 5.02
N LEU A 107 -7.62 16.48 5.84
CA LEU A 107 -9.06 16.16 5.86
C LEU A 107 -9.77 16.78 4.66
N ASP A 108 -9.47 18.04 4.32
CA ASP A 108 -10.05 18.73 3.17
C ASP A 108 -9.72 18.02 1.86
N LYS A 109 -8.47 17.58 1.68
CA LYS A 109 -8.06 16.76 0.53
C LYS A 109 -8.83 15.44 0.47
N GLN A 110 -9.09 14.80 1.61
CA GLN A 110 -9.89 13.57 1.64
C GLN A 110 -11.36 13.81 1.30
N ILE A 111 -11.92 14.94 1.75
CA ILE A 111 -13.29 15.34 1.43
C ILE A 111 -13.41 15.63 -0.06
N ALA A 112 -12.50 16.44 -0.62
CA ALA A 112 -12.47 16.75 -2.05
C ALA A 112 -12.35 15.48 -2.90
N HIS A 113 -11.39 14.61 -2.58
CA HIS A 113 -11.22 13.35 -3.29
C HIS A 113 -12.45 12.43 -3.16
N LYS A 114 -13.11 12.39 -2.00
CA LYS A 114 -14.36 11.63 -1.84
C LYS A 114 -15.48 12.19 -2.73
N LYS A 115 -15.60 13.52 -2.85
CA LYS A 115 -16.56 14.17 -3.74
C LYS A 115 -16.28 13.85 -5.21
N GLU A 116 -15.02 13.94 -5.65
CA GLU A 116 -14.61 13.56 -7.01
C GLU A 116 -14.97 12.11 -7.33
N MET A 117 -14.68 11.18 -6.41
CA MET A 117 -15.02 9.77 -6.61
C MET A 117 -16.53 9.54 -6.68
N LYS A 118 -17.31 10.24 -5.84
CA LYS A 118 -18.78 10.16 -5.88
C LYS A 118 -19.37 10.67 -7.20
N ALA A 119 -18.71 11.60 -7.87
CA ALA A 119 -19.15 12.12 -9.16
C ALA A 119 -18.83 11.19 -10.35
N ILE A 120 -17.93 10.22 -10.16
CA ILE A 120 -17.49 9.29 -11.23
C ILE A 120 -18.15 7.93 -11.08
N LEU A 121 -18.24 7.43 -9.84
CA LEU A 121 -18.79 6.13 -9.52
C LEU A 121 -20.32 6.21 -9.43
N ASP A 122 -20.99 5.13 -9.83
CA ASP A 122 -22.39 4.95 -9.47
C ASP A 122 -22.54 4.64 -7.97
N GLN A 123 -23.79 4.53 -7.51
CA GLN A 123 -24.10 4.31 -6.10
C GLN A 123 -23.49 3.02 -5.56
N ASP A 124 -23.62 1.90 -6.29
CA ASP A 124 -23.16 0.58 -5.84
C ASP A 124 -21.63 0.50 -5.80
N GLN A 125 -20.97 1.04 -6.83
CA GLN A 125 -19.53 1.18 -6.91
C GLN A 125 -19.00 2.08 -5.79
N PHE A 126 -19.64 3.21 -5.52
CA PHE A 126 -19.25 4.13 -4.45
C PHE A 126 -19.36 3.48 -3.07
N GLU A 127 -20.43 2.75 -2.80
CA GLU A 127 -20.60 2.01 -1.55
C GLU A 127 -19.57 0.88 -1.38
N LYS A 128 -19.27 0.13 -2.45
CA LYS A 128 -18.21 -0.88 -2.46
C LYS A 128 -16.84 -0.23 -2.17
N TRP A 129 -16.56 0.91 -2.79
CA TRP A 129 -15.35 1.69 -2.55
C TRP A 129 -15.25 2.20 -1.11
N GLU A 130 -16.33 2.74 -0.53
CA GLU A 130 -16.37 3.20 0.88
C GLU A 130 -16.15 2.04 1.86
N ARG A 131 -16.80 0.89 1.63
CA ARG A 131 -16.61 -0.32 2.44
C ARG A 131 -15.17 -0.82 2.36
N GLY A 132 -14.57 -0.83 1.17
CA GLY A 132 -13.17 -1.16 0.96
C GLY A 132 -12.24 -0.27 1.78
N ARG A 133 -12.47 1.05 1.76
CA ARG A 133 -11.70 2.03 2.57
C ARG A 133 -11.83 1.78 4.07
N LYS A 134 -13.05 1.54 4.57
CA LYS A 134 -13.29 1.25 5.99
C LYS A 134 -12.56 -0.01 6.44
N ARG A 135 -12.65 -1.10 5.66
CA ARG A 135 -11.95 -2.38 5.93
C ARG A 135 -10.43 -2.18 5.97
N HIS A 136 -9.88 -1.45 5.00
CA HIS A 136 -8.44 -1.13 4.99
C HIS A 136 -8.01 -0.33 6.22
N SER A 137 -8.80 0.65 6.65
CA SER A 137 -8.54 1.45 7.86
C SER A 137 -8.55 0.59 9.13
N GLN A 138 -9.57 -0.27 9.29
CA GLN A 138 -9.68 -1.20 10.41
C GLN A 138 -8.50 -2.17 10.48
N LYS A 139 -8.12 -2.76 9.33
CA LYS A 139 -6.95 -3.65 9.24
C LYS A 139 -5.66 -2.94 9.68
N ARG A 140 -5.45 -1.69 9.24
CA ARG A 140 -4.30 -0.88 9.67
C ARG A 140 -4.30 -0.60 11.18
N LYS A 141 -5.47 -0.30 11.76
CA LYS A 141 -5.61 -0.09 13.21
C LYS A 141 -5.27 -1.37 13.99
N GLY A 142 -5.76 -2.53 13.54
CA GLY A 142 -5.45 -3.83 14.15
C GLY A 142 -3.96 -4.15 14.16
N MET A 143 -3.28 -3.92 13.02
CA MET A 143 -1.82 -4.13 12.91
C MET A 143 -1.02 -3.19 13.83
N LYS A 144 -1.44 -1.91 13.96
CA LYS A 144 -0.79 -0.95 14.87
C LYS A 144 -0.89 -1.40 16.33
N ASN A 145 -2.06 -1.88 16.73
CA ASN A 145 -2.30 -2.36 18.09
C ASN A 145 -1.42 -3.59 18.41
N GLN A 146 -1.33 -4.56 17.49
CA GLN A 146 -0.45 -5.73 17.67
C GLN A 146 1.02 -5.34 17.80
N ARG A 147 1.50 -4.40 16.98
CA ARG A 147 2.89 -3.91 17.06
C ARG A 147 3.18 -3.19 18.38
N SER A 148 2.23 -2.39 18.88
CA SER A 148 2.36 -1.72 20.18
C SER A 148 2.37 -2.67 21.37
N LYS A 149 1.63 -3.79 21.30
CA LYS A 149 1.66 -4.83 22.32
C LYS A 149 3.00 -5.58 22.30
N ARG A 150 3.58 -5.80 21.12
CA ARG A 150 4.87 -6.47 20.97
C ARG A 150 6.06 -5.61 21.39
N SER A 151 5.97 -4.29 21.32
CA SER A 151 7.03 -3.38 21.78
C SER A 151 6.99 -3.08 23.29
N ARG A 152 5.93 -3.54 23.98
CA ARG A 152 5.74 -3.40 25.43
C ARG A 152 6.02 -4.69 26.20
N ARG A 153 6.30 -5.78 25.47
CA ARG A 153 6.84 -7.03 26.00
C ARG A 153 8.33 -7.04 25.72
#